data_AF-A0A7K3AHK0-F1
#
_entry.id   AF-A0A7K3AHK0-F1
#
_cell.length_a   1.000
_cell.length_b   1.000
_cell.length_c   1.000
_cell.angle_alpha   90.00
_cell.angle_beta   90.00
_cell.angle_gamma   90.00
#
_symmetry.space_group_name_H-M   'P 1'
#
loop_
_entity.id
_entity.type
_entity.pdbx_description
1 polymer ?
#
loop_
_entity_poly.entity_id
_entity_poly.type
_entity_poly.pdbx_seq_one_letter_code
_entity_poly.pdbx_strand_id
1 'polypeptide(L)'
;MFDRLRAIDWADDTAAFQHAHSRALLMREYLRRAALWARAYKAEKSWPFFDIAEHIDSDITTPPDVAEALEQWLQSLAPSSLRTTCKGAVKWAALRNARPDMPESLPDPYEPLLLMYERGGGYYLHEYLDLNGVMIPLRDVESNASATPFDTLSPATLDALDGMGELTYFAKISEGYPRHSPRGIVRRRIDGDQTHDEAFTRNLRWEPTEYLRLYDLGHNDIDHVRITEIEAAGFIESLTEKLAGTS
;
A
#
# COMPACT_ATOMS: atom_id res chain seq x y z
N MET A 1 19.13 3.12 -4.19
CA MET A 1 18.32 2.64 -3.05
C MET A 1 18.61 3.43 -1.78
N PHE A 2 19.85 3.48 -1.29
CA PHE A 2 20.16 4.24 -0.07
C PHE A 2 19.80 5.74 -0.19
N ASP A 3 20.06 6.37 -1.33
CA ASP A 3 19.66 7.78 -1.55
C ASP A 3 18.14 7.99 -1.51
N ARG A 4 17.35 7.03 -2.02
CA ARG A 4 15.87 7.05 -1.95
C ARG A 4 15.42 7.06 -0.49
N LEU A 5 15.99 6.18 0.33
CA LEU A 5 15.68 6.11 1.76
C LEU A 5 16.07 7.39 2.53
N ARG A 6 17.19 8.01 2.16
CA ARG A 6 17.64 9.28 2.77
C ARG A 6 16.80 10.49 2.37
N ALA A 7 16.13 10.43 1.23
CA ALA A 7 15.27 11.51 0.74
C ALA A 7 13.90 11.56 1.43
N ILE A 8 13.54 10.52 2.18
CA ILE A 8 12.25 10.44 2.89
C ILE A 8 12.23 11.41 4.07
N ASP A 9 11.15 12.19 4.16
CA ASP A 9 10.85 12.99 5.35
C ASP A 9 10.08 12.16 6.38
N TRP A 10 10.84 11.56 7.29
CA TRP A 10 10.31 10.70 8.36
C TRP A 10 9.52 11.47 9.43
N ALA A 11 9.60 12.80 9.45
CA ALA A 11 8.93 13.65 10.43
C ALA A 11 7.65 14.31 9.88
N ASP A 12 7.29 14.04 8.61
CA ASP A 12 6.07 14.58 8.02
C ASP A 12 4.82 13.81 8.47
N ASP A 13 4.43 14.03 9.71
CA ASP A 13 3.21 13.45 10.30
C ASP A 13 1.93 13.96 9.60
N THR A 14 1.99 15.13 8.98
CA THR A 14 0.84 15.70 8.24
C THR A 14 0.60 14.89 6.97
N ALA A 15 1.63 14.62 6.18
CA ALA A 15 1.53 13.74 5.02
C ALA A 15 1.14 12.32 5.45
N ALA A 16 1.72 11.80 6.55
CA ALA A 16 1.38 10.48 7.05
C ALA A 16 -0.12 10.33 7.36
N PHE A 17 -0.73 11.36 7.95
CA PHE A 17 -2.16 11.38 8.26
C PHE A 17 -3.03 11.55 7.01
N GLN A 18 -2.63 12.42 6.09
CA GLN A 18 -3.33 12.61 4.80
C GLN A 18 -3.33 11.34 3.95
N HIS A 19 -2.26 10.53 4.05
CA HIS A 19 -2.08 9.31 3.29
C HIS A 19 -2.43 8.02 4.06
N ALA A 20 -3.20 8.12 5.16
CA ALA A 20 -3.38 7.00 6.08
C ALA A 20 -3.94 5.73 5.41
N HIS A 21 -4.86 5.86 4.45
CA HIS A 21 -5.50 4.72 3.78
C HIS A 21 -4.55 4.01 2.82
N SER A 22 -3.89 4.77 1.96
CA SER A 22 -2.89 4.23 1.04
C SER A 22 -1.69 3.64 1.78
N ARG A 23 -1.21 4.28 2.85
CA ARG A 23 -0.15 3.74 3.74
C ARG A 23 -0.56 2.40 4.35
N ALA A 24 -1.81 2.25 4.75
CA ALA A 24 -2.31 0.99 5.32
C ALA A 24 -2.39 -0.14 4.29
N LEU A 25 -2.83 0.16 3.07
CA LEU A 25 -2.81 -0.80 1.96
C LEU A 25 -1.40 -1.23 1.60
N LEU A 26 -0.47 -0.28 1.51
CA LEU A 26 0.94 -0.53 1.22
C LEU A 26 1.62 -1.36 2.30
N MET A 27 1.36 -1.10 3.58
CA MET A 27 1.88 -1.93 4.68
C MET A 27 1.32 -3.36 4.62
N ARG A 28 0.00 -3.52 4.39
CA ARG A 28 -0.61 -4.86 4.24
C ARG A 28 -0.01 -5.61 3.05
N GLU A 29 0.26 -4.92 1.95
CA GLU A 29 0.90 -5.50 0.78
C GLU A 29 2.35 -5.90 1.06
N TYR A 30 3.13 -5.08 1.78
CA TYR A 30 4.45 -5.48 2.26
C TYR A 30 4.38 -6.75 3.12
N LEU A 31 3.48 -6.80 4.10
CA LEU A 31 3.31 -7.95 4.99
C LEU A 31 2.97 -9.23 4.21
N ARG A 32 2.08 -9.13 3.21
CA ARG A 32 1.73 -10.21 2.29
C ARG A 32 2.95 -10.68 1.49
N ARG A 33 3.67 -9.76 0.83
CA ARG A 33 4.85 -10.11 0.03
C ARG A 33 5.96 -10.71 0.89
N ALA A 34 6.26 -10.11 2.04
CA ALA A 34 7.23 -10.64 2.99
C ALA A 34 6.85 -12.04 3.50
N ALA A 35 5.55 -12.33 3.68
CA ALA A 35 5.08 -13.66 4.05
C ALA A 35 5.32 -14.71 2.96
N LEU A 36 5.15 -14.34 1.68
CA LEU A 36 5.49 -15.21 0.54
C LEU A 36 6.99 -15.55 0.52
N TRP A 37 7.84 -14.53 0.72
CA TRP A 37 9.29 -14.73 0.81
C TRP A 37 9.68 -15.59 2.02
N ALA A 38 9.08 -15.34 3.19
CA ALA A 38 9.33 -16.13 4.38
C ALA A 38 9.01 -17.63 4.16
N ARG A 39 7.89 -17.95 3.50
CA ARG A 39 7.53 -19.34 3.17
C ARG A 39 8.49 -19.97 2.16
N ALA A 40 8.88 -19.22 1.12
CA ALA A 40 9.75 -19.74 0.07
C ALA A 40 11.14 -20.10 0.60
N TYR A 41 11.65 -19.35 1.58
CA TYR A 41 13.00 -19.52 2.14
C TYR A 41 13.01 -20.10 3.56
N LYS A 42 11.87 -20.63 4.05
CA LYS A 42 11.71 -21.23 5.39
C LYS A 42 12.16 -20.29 6.53
N ALA A 43 11.82 -19.01 6.37
CA ALA A 43 12.16 -17.91 7.28
C ALA A 43 10.93 -17.40 8.04
N GLU A 44 9.89 -18.22 8.23
CA GLU A 44 8.62 -17.84 8.86
C GLU A 44 8.79 -17.31 10.29
N LYS A 45 9.83 -17.76 11.00
CA LYS A 45 10.16 -17.27 12.35
C LYS A 45 10.74 -15.85 12.38
N SER A 46 11.26 -15.36 11.25
CA SER A 46 11.84 -14.02 11.12
C SER A 46 10.81 -12.97 10.68
N TRP A 47 9.67 -13.40 10.13
CA TRP A 47 8.57 -12.53 9.72
C TRP A 47 8.02 -11.72 10.93
N PRO A 48 7.57 -10.45 10.79
CA PRO A 48 7.31 -9.68 9.56
C PRO A 48 8.43 -8.78 9.07
N PHE A 49 9.40 -8.46 9.92
CA PHE A 49 10.46 -7.49 9.62
C PHE A 49 11.81 -8.20 9.67
N PHE A 50 12.30 -8.61 8.50
CA PHE A 50 13.54 -9.35 8.38
C PHE A 50 14.26 -9.01 7.08
N ASP A 51 15.54 -9.32 7.04
CA ASP A 51 16.39 -9.13 5.88
C ASP A 51 16.18 -10.30 4.90
N ILE A 52 15.25 -10.12 3.96
CA ILE A 52 14.94 -11.16 2.96
C ILE A 52 16.19 -11.54 2.15
N ALA A 53 17.09 -10.59 1.85
CA ALA A 53 18.25 -10.85 1.03
C ALA A 53 19.22 -11.82 1.71
N GLU A 54 19.41 -11.70 3.02
CA GLU A 54 20.27 -12.57 3.83
C GLU A 54 19.79 -14.04 3.84
N HIS A 55 18.48 -14.28 3.71
CA HIS A 55 17.94 -15.63 3.62
C HIS A 55 18.07 -16.27 2.23
N ILE A 56 18.32 -15.46 1.20
CA ILE A 56 18.50 -15.92 -0.18
C ILE A 56 19.98 -16.19 -0.45
N ASP A 57 20.83 -15.26 -0.03
CA ASP A 57 22.27 -15.30 -0.23
C ASP A 57 22.93 -14.64 0.97
N SER A 58 23.44 -15.45 1.90
CA SER A 58 24.07 -14.94 3.13
C SER A 58 25.38 -14.19 2.88
N ASP A 59 25.99 -14.41 1.71
CA ASP A 59 27.25 -13.80 1.32
C ASP A 59 27.04 -12.47 0.58
N ILE A 60 25.78 -12.05 0.39
CA ILE A 60 25.47 -10.78 -0.26
C ILE A 60 26.01 -9.61 0.56
N THR A 61 26.80 -8.76 -0.09
CA THR A 61 27.38 -7.57 0.51
C THR A 61 26.98 -6.32 -0.24
N THR A 62 26.79 -5.23 0.50
CA THR A 62 26.70 -3.88 -0.07
C THR A 62 28.11 -3.31 -0.23
N PRO A 63 28.35 -2.40 -1.20
CA PRO A 63 29.63 -1.70 -1.31
C PRO A 63 30.10 -1.14 0.04
N PRO A 64 31.39 -1.26 0.43
CA PRO A 64 31.84 -0.91 1.77
C PRO A 64 31.55 0.53 2.19
N ASP A 65 31.67 1.47 1.25
CA ASP A 65 31.34 2.89 1.43
C ASP A 65 29.85 3.10 1.72
N VAL A 66 28.97 2.38 1.02
CA VAL A 66 27.52 2.39 1.27
C VAL A 66 27.20 1.71 2.59
N ALA A 67 27.88 0.60 2.92
CA ALA A 67 27.63 -0.17 4.14
C ALA A 67 27.88 0.65 5.40
N GLU A 68 29.03 1.34 5.48
CA GLU A 68 29.38 2.16 6.63
C GLU A 68 28.41 3.35 6.78
N ALA A 69 28.13 4.06 5.68
CA ALA A 69 27.23 5.20 5.69
C ALA A 69 25.78 4.78 6.05
N LEU A 70 25.35 3.61 5.59
CA LEU A 70 24.05 3.04 5.95
C LEU A 70 23.97 2.73 7.44
N GLU A 71 24.94 2.01 8.00
CA GLU A 71 24.93 1.65 9.43
C GLU A 71 24.93 2.88 10.34
N GLN A 72 25.68 3.93 9.98
CA GLN A 72 25.65 5.20 10.72
C GLN A 72 24.28 5.87 10.62
N TRP A 73 23.68 5.92 9.43
CA TRP A 73 22.36 6.53 9.23
C TRP A 73 21.25 5.74 9.93
N LEU A 74 21.29 4.40 9.92
CA LEU A 74 20.29 3.57 10.59
C LEU A 74 20.19 3.86 12.10
N GLN A 75 21.27 4.32 12.75
CA GLN A 75 21.25 4.66 14.18
C GLN A 75 20.29 5.80 14.52
N SER A 76 19.96 6.68 13.57
CA SER A 76 18.99 7.76 13.79
C SER A 76 17.54 7.31 13.63
N LEU A 77 17.29 6.10 13.10
CA LEU A 77 15.95 5.60 12.85
C LEU A 77 15.41 4.78 14.02
N ALA A 78 14.11 4.97 14.26
CA ALA A 78 13.29 4.12 15.12
C ALA A 78 11.94 3.88 14.42
N PRO A 79 11.26 2.75 14.67
CA PRO A 79 11.64 1.63 15.55
C PRO A 79 12.76 0.73 14.97
N SER A 80 13.19 -0.28 15.72
CA SER A 80 14.22 -1.24 15.26
C SER A 80 13.81 -2.00 14.00
N SER A 81 12.52 -2.31 13.84
CA SER A 81 11.99 -2.95 12.65
C SER A 81 12.16 -2.07 11.41
N LEU A 82 12.02 -0.74 11.53
CA LEU A 82 12.30 0.19 10.44
C LEU A 82 13.77 0.13 10.02
N ARG A 83 14.70 0.00 10.98
CA ARG A 83 16.12 -0.20 10.67
C ARG A 83 16.35 -1.49 9.87
N THR A 84 15.69 -2.58 10.31
CA THR A 84 15.79 -3.88 9.64
C THR A 84 15.29 -3.82 8.20
N THR A 85 14.13 -3.22 7.96
CA THR A 85 13.56 -3.13 6.60
C THR A 85 14.33 -2.17 5.70
N CYS A 86 14.81 -1.04 6.22
CA CYS A 86 15.69 -0.13 5.47
C CYS A 86 17.00 -0.83 5.06
N LYS A 87 17.64 -1.56 5.99
CA LYS A 87 18.83 -2.36 5.69
C LYS A 87 18.53 -3.44 4.65
N GLY A 88 17.43 -4.16 4.84
CA GLY A 88 16.96 -5.21 3.94
C GLY A 88 16.70 -4.69 2.52
N ALA A 89 16.09 -3.51 2.36
CA ALA A 89 15.84 -2.90 1.05
C ALA A 89 17.14 -2.54 0.31
N VAL A 90 18.17 -2.04 1.02
CA VAL A 90 19.47 -1.74 0.40
C VAL A 90 20.19 -3.03 -0.04
N LYS A 91 20.22 -4.04 0.83
CA LYS A 91 20.78 -5.36 0.49
C LYS A 91 20.00 -6.05 -0.63
N TRP A 92 18.68 -5.91 -0.66
CA TRP A 92 17.83 -6.41 -1.72
C TRP A 92 18.20 -5.81 -3.08
N ALA A 93 18.42 -4.50 -3.14
CA ALA A 93 18.89 -3.86 -4.37
C ALA A 93 20.26 -4.38 -4.81
N ALA A 94 21.19 -4.62 -3.87
CA ALA A 94 22.48 -5.25 -4.18
C ALA A 94 22.30 -6.69 -4.69
N LEU A 95 21.44 -7.48 -4.07
CA LEU A 95 21.10 -8.84 -4.48
C LEU A 95 20.54 -8.90 -5.90
N ARG A 96 19.58 -8.02 -6.24
CA ARG A 96 19.00 -7.93 -7.59
C ARG A 96 20.04 -7.56 -8.65
N ASN A 97 21.01 -6.71 -8.32
CA ASN A 97 22.11 -6.38 -9.22
C ASN A 97 23.10 -7.55 -9.40
N ALA A 98 23.39 -8.29 -8.33
CA ALA A 98 24.31 -9.42 -8.35
C ALA A 98 23.70 -10.69 -8.98
N ARG A 99 22.37 -10.83 -8.92
CA ARG A 99 21.60 -12.01 -9.38
C ARG A 99 20.48 -11.58 -10.34
N PRO A 100 20.80 -11.10 -11.55
CA PRO A 100 19.79 -10.68 -12.53
C PRO A 100 18.93 -11.84 -13.03
N ASP A 101 19.38 -13.08 -12.83
CA ASP A 101 18.71 -14.34 -13.16
C ASP A 101 17.74 -14.85 -12.08
N MET A 102 17.55 -14.09 -10.99
CA MET A 102 16.68 -14.50 -9.89
C MET A 102 15.24 -14.73 -10.39
N PRO A 103 14.61 -15.88 -10.04
CA PRO A 103 13.27 -16.22 -10.51
C PRO A 103 12.24 -15.12 -10.21
N GLU A 104 11.48 -14.71 -11.22
CA GLU A 104 10.42 -13.70 -11.12
C GLU A 104 9.14 -14.22 -10.43
N SER A 105 9.13 -15.45 -9.92
CA SER A 105 7.94 -16.10 -9.38
C SER A 105 7.41 -15.45 -8.09
N LEU A 106 8.21 -14.60 -7.43
CA LEU A 106 7.82 -13.88 -6.23
C LEU A 106 7.88 -12.36 -6.47
N PRO A 107 6.92 -11.58 -5.93
CA PRO A 107 6.86 -10.14 -6.14
C PRO A 107 7.98 -9.42 -5.38
N ASP A 108 8.39 -8.24 -5.85
CA ASP A 108 9.32 -7.38 -5.11
C ASP A 108 8.76 -7.08 -3.72
N PRO A 109 9.47 -7.45 -2.63
CA PRO A 109 8.93 -7.31 -1.29
C PRO A 109 8.93 -5.88 -0.78
N TYR A 110 9.89 -5.04 -1.18
CA TYR A 110 10.14 -3.75 -0.53
C TYR A 110 9.46 -2.58 -1.21
N GLU A 111 9.12 -2.65 -2.50
CA GLU A 111 8.49 -1.53 -3.21
C GLU A 111 7.24 -0.98 -2.51
N PRO A 112 6.24 -1.78 -2.06
CA PRO A 112 5.10 -1.23 -1.34
C PRO A 112 5.52 -0.55 -0.02
N LEU A 113 6.53 -1.08 0.67
CA LEU A 113 7.01 -0.49 1.91
C LEU A 113 7.76 0.84 1.69
N LEU A 114 8.54 0.94 0.62
CA LEU A 114 9.23 2.17 0.24
C LEU A 114 8.23 3.27 -0.13
N LEU A 115 7.22 2.93 -0.94
CA LEU A 115 6.13 3.85 -1.27
C LEU A 115 5.36 4.29 -0.02
N MET A 116 5.19 3.38 0.95
CA MET A 116 4.58 3.76 2.24
C MET A 116 5.41 4.82 2.94
N TYR A 117 6.73 4.61 3.07
CA TYR A 117 7.62 5.56 3.73
C TYR A 117 7.69 6.91 3.03
N GLU A 118 7.67 6.94 1.70
CA GLU A 118 7.66 8.16 0.89
C GLU A 118 6.40 9.02 1.09
N ARG A 119 5.35 8.44 1.69
CA ARG A 119 4.09 9.12 2.01
C ARG A 119 4.08 9.72 3.42
N GLY A 120 5.26 9.95 4.00
CA GLY A 120 5.51 10.68 5.24
C GLY A 120 5.40 9.81 6.49
N GLY A 121 6.14 10.16 7.56
CA GLY A 121 6.02 9.51 8.86
C GLY A 121 6.48 8.05 8.95
N GLY A 122 6.68 7.58 10.18
CA GLY A 122 7.03 6.20 10.50
C GLY A 122 5.83 5.31 10.84
N TYR A 123 6.08 4.26 11.60
CA TYR A 123 5.05 3.43 12.21
C TYR A 123 5.48 3.01 13.61
N TYR A 124 4.51 2.76 14.48
CA TYR A 124 4.75 2.19 15.80
C TYR A 124 4.37 0.72 15.82
N LEU A 125 5.16 -0.08 16.54
CA LEU A 125 4.92 -1.52 16.67
C LEU A 125 4.73 -1.89 18.14
N HIS A 126 3.50 -2.23 18.48
CA HIS A 126 3.13 -2.83 19.77
C HIS A 126 2.32 -4.10 19.50
N GLU A 127 1.10 -4.22 20.02
CA GLU A 127 0.18 -5.31 19.67
C GLU A 127 -0.29 -5.20 18.20
N TYR A 128 -0.37 -3.97 17.70
CA TYR A 128 -0.73 -3.63 16.32
C TYR A 128 0.38 -2.78 15.70
N LEU A 129 0.42 -2.74 14.37
CA LEU A 129 1.11 -1.69 13.63
C LEU A 129 0.20 -0.46 13.61
N ASP A 130 0.67 0.63 14.22
CA ASP A 130 -0.01 1.91 14.19
C ASP A 130 0.59 2.80 13.10
N LEU A 131 -0.24 3.18 12.13
CA LEU A 131 0.07 4.14 11.08
C LEU A 131 -0.64 5.47 11.34
N ASN A 132 -0.35 6.09 12.48
CA ASN A 132 -0.90 7.37 12.91
C ASN A 132 -2.45 7.38 12.94
N GLY A 133 -3.03 6.34 13.54
CA GLY A 133 -4.48 6.22 13.75
C GLY A 133 -5.12 5.03 13.03
N VAL A 134 -4.44 4.43 12.04
CA VAL A 134 -4.88 3.17 11.42
C VAL A 134 -4.13 2.00 12.05
N MET A 135 -4.87 1.17 12.79
CA MET A 135 -4.33 -0.01 13.46
C MET A 135 -4.39 -1.23 12.54
N ILE A 136 -3.24 -1.82 12.25
CA ILE A 136 -3.12 -3.02 11.41
C ILE A 136 -2.70 -4.21 12.29
N PRO A 137 -3.55 -5.24 12.42
CA PRO A 137 -3.15 -6.48 13.08
C PRO A 137 -2.13 -7.20 12.20
N LEU A 138 -1.03 -7.66 12.79
CA LEU A 138 -0.01 -8.41 12.06
C LEU A 138 -0.58 -9.70 11.45
N ARG A 139 -1.42 -10.44 12.19
CA ARG A 139 -1.86 -11.82 11.84
C ARG A 139 -0.66 -12.77 11.67
N ASP A 140 -0.92 -14.00 11.26
CA ASP A 140 0.11 -15.01 11.00
C ASP A 140 0.57 -15.02 9.53
N VAL A 141 1.65 -15.76 9.25
CA VAL A 141 2.27 -15.86 7.92
C VAL A 141 1.32 -16.45 6.88
N GLU A 142 0.52 -17.45 7.22
CA GLU A 142 -0.40 -18.12 6.28
C GLU A 142 -1.55 -17.20 5.89
N SER A 143 -2.13 -16.52 6.88
CA SER A 143 -3.16 -15.51 6.70
C SER A 143 -2.69 -14.35 5.81
N ASN A 144 -1.46 -13.85 6.03
CA ASN A 144 -0.90 -12.80 5.18
C ASN A 144 -0.60 -13.31 3.78
N ALA A 145 0.07 -14.46 3.62
CA ALA A 145 0.42 -15.01 2.32
C ALA A 145 -0.82 -15.30 1.43
N SER A 146 -1.97 -15.56 2.05
CA SER A 146 -3.24 -15.85 1.37
C SER A 146 -4.13 -14.61 1.16
N ALA A 147 -3.70 -13.43 1.62
CA ALA A 147 -4.46 -12.19 1.47
C ALA A 147 -4.59 -11.79 -0.02
N THR A 148 -5.70 -11.13 -0.36
CA THR A 148 -5.88 -10.55 -1.70
C THR A 148 -4.73 -9.59 -2.03
N PRO A 149 -4.04 -9.76 -3.16
CA PRO A 149 -2.98 -8.84 -3.57
C PRO A 149 -3.47 -7.41 -3.79
N PHE A 150 -2.64 -6.45 -3.41
CA PHE A 150 -2.77 -5.05 -3.82
C PHE A 150 -1.68 -4.74 -4.84
N ASP A 151 -2.03 -4.87 -6.13
CA ASP A 151 -1.06 -4.74 -7.24
C ASP A 151 -0.91 -3.29 -7.73
N THR A 152 -1.81 -2.40 -7.31
CA THR A 152 -1.87 -1.02 -7.79
C THR A 152 -0.95 -0.10 -6.99
N LEU A 153 0.29 0.06 -7.47
CA LEU A 153 1.31 0.90 -6.84
C LEU A 153 1.50 2.28 -7.50
N SER A 154 0.61 2.68 -8.42
CA SER A 154 0.75 3.97 -9.09
C SER A 154 0.49 5.14 -8.13
N PRO A 155 1.27 6.25 -8.20
CA PRO A 155 1.05 7.41 -7.35
C PRO A 155 -0.37 7.97 -7.49
N ALA A 156 -0.89 8.08 -8.72
CA ALA A 156 -2.21 8.64 -8.98
C ALA A 156 -3.34 7.85 -8.31
N THR A 157 -3.26 6.51 -8.32
CA THR A 157 -4.26 5.69 -7.64
C THR A 157 -4.11 5.74 -6.13
N LEU A 158 -2.89 5.70 -5.60
CA LEU A 158 -2.65 5.84 -4.16
C LEU A 158 -3.22 7.17 -3.64
N ASP A 159 -2.97 8.27 -4.36
CA ASP A 159 -3.50 9.59 -4.01
C ASP A 159 -5.04 9.63 -4.09
N ALA A 160 -5.63 8.93 -5.05
CA ALA A 160 -7.09 8.84 -5.16
C ALA A 160 -7.71 7.96 -4.06
N LEU A 161 -6.98 7.01 -3.46
CA LEU A 161 -7.51 6.22 -2.36
C LEU A 161 -7.60 7.02 -1.07
N ASP A 162 -6.78 8.06 -0.92
CA ASP A 162 -6.75 8.85 0.30
C ASP A 162 -7.94 9.82 0.46
N GLY A 163 -8.26 10.07 1.71
CA GLY A 163 -9.41 10.88 2.12
C GLY A 163 -9.54 10.91 3.65
N MET A 164 -9.97 12.07 4.17
CA MET A 164 -10.11 12.30 5.60
C MET A 164 -11.28 11.55 6.22
N GLY A 165 -11.04 10.74 7.26
CA GLY A 165 -12.07 9.99 7.97
C GLY A 165 -12.26 8.57 7.45
N GLU A 166 -13.35 7.91 7.87
CA GLU A 166 -13.66 6.54 7.47
C GLU A 166 -14.21 6.49 6.05
N LEU A 167 -13.66 5.60 5.21
CA LEU A 167 -14.05 5.45 3.81
C LEU A 167 -14.81 4.14 3.58
N THR A 168 -15.94 4.22 2.88
CA THR A 168 -16.67 3.06 2.37
C THR A 168 -16.90 3.22 0.87
N TYR A 169 -16.47 2.23 0.09
CA TYR A 169 -16.56 2.25 -1.37
C TYR A 169 -17.72 1.40 -1.89
N PHE A 170 -18.32 1.86 -2.98
CA PHE A 170 -19.41 1.16 -3.67
C PHE A 170 -19.20 1.18 -5.18
N ALA A 171 -19.43 0.04 -5.81
CA ALA A 171 -19.50 -0.09 -7.26
C ALA A 171 -20.94 0.12 -7.73
N LYS A 172 -21.14 1.01 -8.71
CA LYS A 172 -22.42 1.18 -9.41
C LYS A 172 -22.58 0.08 -10.44
N ILE A 173 -23.57 -0.78 -10.27
CA ILE A 173 -23.81 -1.96 -11.10
C ILE A 173 -25.14 -1.83 -11.85
N SER A 174 -25.18 -2.42 -13.04
CA SER A 174 -26.39 -2.56 -13.85
C SER A 174 -26.20 -3.69 -14.86
N GLU A 175 -27.21 -3.97 -15.68
CA GLU A 175 -27.03 -4.84 -16.85
C GLU A 175 -25.85 -4.33 -17.71
N GLY A 176 -24.94 -5.23 -18.08
CA GLY A 176 -23.70 -4.90 -18.81
C GLY A 176 -22.55 -4.31 -17.96
N TYR A 177 -22.78 -4.00 -16.68
CA TYR A 177 -21.78 -3.40 -15.79
C TYR A 177 -21.74 -4.13 -14.43
N PRO A 178 -21.13 -5.33 -14.37
CA PRO A 178 -21.04 -6.14 -13.15
C PRO A 178 -20.02 -5.57 -12.15
N ARG A 179 -19.98 -6.12 -10.92
CA ARG A 179 -19.06 -5.68 -9.85
C ARG A 179 -17.59 -5.58 -10.27
N HIS A 180 -17.10 -6.51 -11.09
CA HIS A 180 -15.70 -6.54 -11.56
C HIS A 180 -15.43 -5.60 -12.75
N SER A 181 -16.47 -5.00 -13.33
CA SER A 181 -16.36 -3.97 -14.37
C SER A 181 -17.53 -2.98 -14.23
N PRO A 182 -17.57 -2.22 -13.12
CA PRO A 182 -18.73 -1.41 -12.79
C PRO A 182 -18.81 -0.16 -13.68
N ARG A 183 -19.98 0.47 -13.70
CA ARG A 183 -20.22 1.69 -14.49
C ARG A 183 -19.45 2.90 -13.94
N GLY A 184 -19.14 2.85 -12.65
CA GLY A 184 -18.42 3.86 -11.89
C GLY A 184 -18.37 3.45 -10.43
N ILE A 185 -17.55 4.14 -9.64
CA ILE A 185 -17.49 3.94 -8.20
C ILE A 185 -17.88 5.23 -7.47
N VAL A 186 -18.47 5.05 -6.29
CA VAL A 186 -18.74 6.13 -5.33
C VAL A 186 -18.13 5.72 -3.99
N ARG A 187 -17.79 6.70 -3.17
CA ARG A 187 -17.38 6.48 -1.79
C ARG A 187 -18.20 7.36 -0.85
N ARG A 188 -18.46 6.84 0.34
CA ARG A 188 -18.96 7.58 1.49
C ARG A 188 -17.81 7.79 2.45
N ARG A 189 -17.63 9.04 2.88
CA ARG A 189 -16.59 9.47 3.81
C ARG A 189 -17.25 10.03 5.07
N ILE A 190 -16.90 9.49 6.23
CA ILE A 190 -17.41 9.91 7.53
C ILE A 190 -16.27 10.57 8.30
N ASP A 191 -16.41 11.87 8.56
CA ASP A 191 -15.43 12.70 9.27
C ASP A 191 -16.12 13.40 10.44
N GLY A 192 -15.98 12.83 11.64
CA GLY A 192 -16.78 13.19 12.80
C GLY A 192 -18.28 12.99 12.52
N ASP A 193 -19.08 14.05 12.70
CA ASP A 193 -20.53 14.04 12.44
C ASP A 193 -20.87 14.35 10.98
N GLN A 194 -19.88 14.60 10.12
CA GLN A 194 -20.12 14.94 8.71
C GLN A 194 -20.02 13.72 7.82
N THR A 195 -21.02 13.54 6.96
CA THR A 195 -21.03 12.52 5.90
C THR A 195 -20.89 13.19 4.54
N HIS A 196 -19.92 12.74 3.75
CA HIS A 196 -19.65 13.23 2.40
C HIS A 196 -19.75 12.07 1.42
N ASP A 197 -20.63 12.17 0.44
CA ASP A 197 -20.74 11.20 -0.66
C ASP A 197 -20.03 11.76 -1.89
N GLU A 198 -19.14 10.97 -2.49
CA GLU A 198 -18.29 11.38 -3.61
C GLU A 198 -18.33 10.33 -4.73
N ALA A 199 -18.32 10.78 -5.99
CA ALA A 199 -18.20 9.91 -7.16
C ALA A 199 -16.82 10.09 -7.81
N PHE A 200 -16.17 8.99 -8.20
CA PHE A 200 -14.92 9.07 -8.96
C PHE A 200 -15.26 9.30 -10.43
N THR A 201 -14.82 10.43 -10.97
CA THR A 201 -15.21 10.90 -12.31
C THR A 201 -14.13 10.66 -13.35
N ARG A 202 -14.47 10.90 -14.63
CA ARG A 202 -13.51 10.85 -15.74
C ARG A 202 -12.44 11.95 -15.67
N ASN A 203 -12.58 12.91 -14.76
CA ASN A 203 -11.54 13.90 -14.47
C ASN A 203 -10.46 13.35 -13.52
N LEU A 204 -10.50 12.05 -13.21
CA LEU A 204 -9.59 11.36 -12.29
C LEU A 204 -9.57 11.99 -10.89
N ARG A 205 -10.74 12.42 -10.43
CA ARG A 205 -10.93 13.01 -9.10
C ARG A 205 -12.27 12.61 -8.51
N TRP A 206 -12.32 12.61 -7.18
CA TRP A 206 -13.55 12.52 -6.42
C TRP A 206 -14.30 13.85 -6.47
N GLU A 207 -15.57 13.81 -6.85
CA GLU A 207 -16.46 14.97 -6.88
C GLU A 207 -17.68 14.71 -5.99
N PRO A 208 -18.19 15.72 -5.26
CA PRO A 208 -19.40 15.55 -4.46
C PRO A 208 -20.58 14.99 -5.27
N THR A 209 -21.34 14.08 -4.67
CA THR A 209 -22.50 13.47 -5.31
C THR A 209 -23.64 13.28 -4.32
N GLU A 210 -24.88 13.35 -4.81
CA GLU A 210 -26.05 12.99 -4.01
C GLU A 210 -26.51 11.54 -4.24
N TYR A 211 -25.74 10.76 -5.01
CA TYR A 211 -26.15 9.44 -5.47
C TYR A 211 -26.62 8.50 -4.34
N LEU A 212 -25.79 8.31 -3.30
CA LEU A 212 -26.13 7.38 -2.21
C LEU A 212 -27.32 7.91 -1.39
N ARG A 213 -27.36 9.22 -1.09
CA ARG A 213 -28.51 9.88 -0.45
C ARG A 213 -29.81 9.67 -1.23
N LEU A 214 -29.79 9.85 -2.54
CA LEU A 214 -30.97 9.67 -3.39
C LEU A 214 -31.39 8.20 -3.50
N TYR A 215 -30.41 7.28 -3.55
CA TYR A 215 -30.67 5.85 -3.51
C TYR A 215 -31.39 5.44 -2.21
N ASP A 216 -30.93 5.95 -1.06
CA ASP A 216 -31.56 5.73 0.25
C ASP A 216 -33.02 6.27 0.30
N LEU A 217 -33.35 7.27 -0.52
CA LEU A 217 -34.70 7.83 -0.69
C LEU A 217 -35.55 7.09 -1.73
N GLY A 218 -35.05 6.00 -2.32
CA GLY A 218 -35.77 5.18 -3.29
C GLY A 218 -35.55 5.58 -4.76
N HIS A 219 -34.56 6.42 -5.07
CA HIS A 219 -34.14 6.66 -6.45
C HIS A 219 -33.07 5.65 -6.87
N ASN A 220 -33.50 4.42 -7.12
CA ASN A 220 -32.67 3.24 -7.32
C ASN A 220 -32.61 2.75 -8.79
N ASP A 221 -32.62 3.68 -9.75
CA ASP A 221 -32.48 3.39 -11.20
C ASP A 221 -31.17 2.68 -11.56
N ILE A 222 -30.13 2.87 -10.75
CA ILE A 222 -28.85 2.17 -10.85
C ILE A 222 -28.57 1.57 -9.47
N ASP A 223 -28.25 0.29 -9.44
CA ASP A 223 -27.95 -0.41 -8.20
C ASP A 223 -26.48 -0.23 -7.80
N HIS A 224 -26.15 -0.50 -6.54
CA HIS A 224 -24.77 -0.51 -6.09
C HIS A 224 -24.47 -1.62 -5.09
N VAL A 225 -23.21 -2.03 -5.04
CA VAL A 225 -22.72 -3.00 -4.06
C VAL A 225 -21.48 -2.44 -3.38
N ARG A 226 -21.35 -2.71 -2.07
CA ARG A 226 -20.12 -2.37 -1.34
C ARG A 226 -18.94 -3.17 -1.92
N ILE A 227 -17.82 -2.49 -2.12
CA ILE A 227 -16.56 -3.08 -2.60
C ILE A 227 -15.43 -2.79 -1.60
N THR A 228 -14.35 -3.56 -1.71
CA THR A 228 -13.13 -3.35 -0.94
C THR A 228 -12.30 -2.18 -1.49
N GLU A 229 -11.36 -1.67 -0.70
CA GLU A 229 -10.39 -0.66 -1.14
C GLU A 229 -9.53 -1.17 -2.31
N ILE A 230 -9.18 -2.46 -2.32
CA ILE A 230 -8.42 -3.10 -3.41
C ILE A 230 -9.24 -3.10 -4.72
N GLU A 231 -10.53 -3.41 -4.65
CA GLU A 231 -11.41 -3.36 -5.82
C GLU A 231 -11.61 -1.93 -6.33
N ALA A 232 -11.72 -0.95 -5.42
CA ALA A 232 -11.78 0.46 -5.78
C ALA A 232 -10.47 0.92 -6.47
N ALA A 233 -9.32 0.54 -5.94
CA ALA A 233 -8.02 0.81 -6.53
C ALA A 233 -7.89 0.22 -7.94
N GLY A 234 -8.30 -1.03 -8.14
CA GLY A 234 -8.29 -1.66 -9.46
C GLY A 234 -9.15 -0.92 -10.49
N PHE A 235 -10.31 -0.39 -10.07
CA PHE A 235 -11.13 0.45 -10.94
C PHE A 235 -10.45 1.79 -11.27
N ILE A 236 -9.89 2.47 -10.27
CA ILE A 236 -9.23 3.77 -10.44
C ILE A 236 -8.03 3.65 -11.38
N GLU A 237 -7.20 2.62 -11.20
CA GLU A 237 -6.03 2.37 -12.05
C GLU A 237 -6.47 2.13 -13.49
N SER A 238 -7.42 1.20 -13.71
CA SER A 238 -7.90 0.87 -15.05
C SER A 238 -8.49 2.09 -15.77
N LEU A 239 -9.21 2.96 -15.06
CA LEU A 239 -9.74 4.19 -15.62
C LEU A 239 -8.62 5.18 -15.96
N THR A 240 -7.62 5.31 -15.08
CA THR A 240 -6.46 6.19 -15.26
C THR A 240 -5.64 5.78 -16.49
N GLU A 241 -5.30 4.50 -16.61
CA GLU A 241 -4.58 3.94 -17.76
C GLU A 241 -5.36 4.15 -19.06
N LYS A 242 -6.66 3.89 -19.05
CA LYS A 242 -7.52 4.05 -20.23
C LYS A 242 -7.55 5.49 -20.73
N LEU A 243 -7.62 6.47 -19.83
CA LEU A 243 -7.66 7.89 -20.21
C LEU A 243 -6.29 8.41 -20.63
N ALA A 244 -5.21 7.94 -20.00
CA ALA A 244 -3.84 8.25 -20.42
C ALA A 244 -3.54 7.72 -21.84
N GLY A 245 -4.01 6.52 -22.18
CA GLY A 245 -3.85 5.92 -23.52
C GLY A 245 -4.80 6.45 -24.60
N THR A 246 -5.75 7.33 -24.24
CA THR A 246 -6.68 7.99 -25.20
C THR A 246 -6.23 9.42 -25.55
N SER A 247 -5.10 9.88 -24.99
CA SER A 247 -4.54 11.22 -25.21
C SER A 247 -3.61 11.30 -26.42
#